data_AF-A0A3B8QIM1-F1
#
_entry.id   AF-A0A3B8QIM1-F1
#
_cell.length_a   1.000
_cell.length_b   1.000
_cell.length_c   1.000
_cell.angle_alpha   90.00
_cell.angle_beta   90.00
_cell.angle_gamma   90.00
#
_symmetry.space_group_name_H-M   'P 1'
#
loop_
_entity.id
_entity.type
_entity.pdbx_description
1 polymer ?
#
loop_
_entity_poly.entity_id
_entity_poly.type
_entity_poly.pdbx_seq_one_letter_code
_entity_poly.pdbx_strand_id
1 'polypeptide(L)'
;MAESLSPPFLQPGDGIALVSVSRFGEPEVIAQADAWIRSQGWVPFHAPNLGARDHQFGGDDATRAADVNWAIAHPEVKAIWSIRGGYGAVRMVDAINWPRLKDQPKWLIGFSDFTMLLGHAFQQGLCAVHSWMPIQIPSSTPKSLNSLAQLLGGHPQPLVAATHPLQRNGRAQGPVVGGNLSVLYSMLGSDSFPDLRGCILALEDLDEYVYHIDRMLWGLKRAGVLKGLAGVALGSFSDMKDNAIPFGK
;
A
#
# COMPACT_ATOMS: atom_id res chain seq x y z
N MET A 1 5.59 6.65 21.37
CA MET A 1 5.03 5.91 20.23
C MET A 1 5.15 4.43 20.58
N ALA A 2 4.11 3.63 20.38
CA ALA A 2 4.23 2.18 20.57
C ALA A 2 5.30 1.64 19.61
N GLU A 3 6.07 0.65 20.06
CA GLU A 3 7.07 -0.03 19.24
C GLU A 3 6.37 -0.69 18.05
N SER A 4 6.78 -0.37 16.82
CA SER A 4 6.16 -0.93 15.62
C SER A 4 6.56 -2.38 15.43
N LEU A 5 5.58 -3.26 15.22
CA LEU A 5 5.80 -4.68 14.95
C LEU A 5 6.24 -4.84 13.49
N SER A 6 7.55 -4.96 13.28
CA SER A 6 8.13 -5.33 11.99
C SER A 6 8.12 -6.85 11.84
N PRO A 7 7.52 -7.39 10.76
CA PRO A 7 7.71 -8.80 10.41
C PRO A 7 9.20 -9.11 10.18
N PRO A 8 9.65 -10.36 10.40
CA PRO A 8 10.98 -10.79 10.01
C PRO A 8 11.22 -10.61 8.51
N PHE A 9 12.47 -10.32 8.14
CA PHE A 9 12.88 -10.35 6.74
C PHE A 9 12.82 -11.78 6.17
N LEU A 10 12.48 -11.89 4.90
CA LEU A 10 12.31 -13.17 4.22
C LEU A 10 13.65 -13.84 3.97
N GLN A 11 13.66 -15.16 4.12
CA GLN A 11 14.74 -16.07 3.74
C GLN A 11 14.36 -16.87 2.49
N PRO A 12 15.33 -17.46 1.76
CA PRO A 12 15.01 -18.42 0.71
C PRO A 12 14.08 -19.53 1.22
N GLY A 13 13.04 -19.85 0.46
CA GLY A 13 11.99 -20.81 0.82
C GLY A 13 10.79 -20.20 1.56
N ASP A 14 10.86 -18.96 2.05
CA ASP A 14 9.70 -18.31 2.68
C ASP A 14 8.56 -18.06 1.69
N GLY A 15 7.32 -18.13 2.21
CA GLY A 15 6.10 -18.00 1.42
C GLY A 15 5.62 -16.57 1.22
N ILE A 16 5.18 -16.25 0.00
CA ILE A 16 4.45 -15.02 -0.33
C ILE A 16 3.06 -15.40 -0.84
N ALA A 17 2.02 -14.98 -0.13
CA ALA A 17 0.64 -15.16 -0.56
C ALA A 17 0.20 -14.07 -1.53
N LEU A 18 -0.36 -14.47 -2.67
CA LEU A 18 -1.02 -13.61 -3.64
C LEU A 18 -2.52 -13.54 -3.33
N VAL A 19 -3.03 -12.32 -3.18
CA VAL A 19 -4.44 -12.02 -2.86
C VAL A 19 -4.99 -10.92 -3.77
N SER A 20 -6.31 -10.80 -3.87
CA SER A 20 -6.99 -9.70 -4.58
C SER A 20 -7.75 -8.80 -3.60
N VAL A 21 -7.09 -7.80 -3.01
CA VAL A 21 -7.77 -6.91 -2.04
C VAL A 21 -8.78 -5.97 -2.71
N SER A 22 -8.56 -5.62 -3.97
CA SER A 22 -9.43 -4.70 -4.73
C SER A 22 -10.04 -5.42 -5.94
N ARG A 23 -9.44 -5.24 -7.13
CA ARG A 23 -9.91 -5.84 -8.39
C ARG A 23 -9.31 -7.22 -8.63
N PHE A 24 -9.99 -8.03 -9.44
CA PHE A 24 -9.51 -9.35 -9.84
C PHE A 24 -8.24 -9.30 -10.69
N GLY A 25 -7.47 -10.37 -10.65
CA GLY A 25 -6.26 -10.55 -11.45
C GLY A 25 -6.51 -11.45 -12.64
N GLU A 26 -5.91 -11.09 -13.76
CA GLU A 26 -5.87 -11.99 -14.91
C GLU A 26 -4.83 -13.12 -14.66
N PRO A 27 -5.04 -14.32 -15.20
CA PRO A 27 -4.10 -15.44 -15.03
C PRO A 27 -2.66 -15.10 -15.41
N GLU A 28 -2.47 -14.26 -16.43
CA GLU A 28 -1.14 -13.79 -16.84
C GLU A 28 -0.44 -12.98 -15.76
N VAL A 29 -1.17 -12.10 -15.06
CA VAL A 29 -0.63 -11.28 -13.96
C VAL A 29 -0.22 -12.16 -12.79
N ILE A 30 -1.03 -13.17 -12.48
CA ILE A 30 -0.72 -14.16 -11.43
C ILE A 30 0.54 -14.94 -11.81
N ALA A 31 0.64 -15.41 -13.06
CA ALA A 31 1.81 -16.13 -13.55
C ALA A 31 3.10 -15.28 -13.52
N GLN A 32 3.01 -13.98 -13.84
CA GLN A 32 4.13 -13.05 -13.73
C GLN A 32 4.58 -12.87 -12.27
N ALA A 33 3.63 -12.73 -11.32
CA ALA A 33 3.95 -12.65 -9.90
C ALA A 33 4.68 -13.91 -9.42
N ASP A 34 4.15 -15.07 -9.81
CA ASP A 34 4.69 -16.39 -9.57
C ASP A 34 6.15 -16.53 -10.04
N ALA A 35 6.42 -16.13 -11.28
CA ALA A 35 7.75 -16.15 -11.86
C ALA A 35 8.71 -15.22 -11.09
N TRP A 36 8.24 -14.02 -10.73
CA TRP A 36 9.04 -13.07 -9.96
C TRP A 36 9.36 -13.61 -8.57
N ILE A 37 8.39 -14.12 -7.82
CA ILE A 37 8.59 -14.69 -6.47
C ILE A 37 9.61 -15.83 -6.52
N ARG A 38 9.46 -16.78 -7.45
CA ARG A 38 10.40 -17.90 -7.62
C ARG A 38 11.80 -17.42 -8.00
N SER A 39 11.91 -16.37 -8.82
CA SER A 39 13.20 -15.80 -9.21
C SER A 39 14.01 -15.22 -8.03
N GLN A 40 13.32 -14.83 -6.95
CA GLN A 40 13.94 -14.35 -5.70
C GLN A 40 14.24 -15.49 -4.70
N GLY A 41 13.92 -16.74 -5.05
CA GLY A 41 14.11 -17.89 -4.15
C GLY A 41 13.00 -18.10 -3.13
N TRP A 42 11.85 -17.46 -3.31
CA TRP A 42 10.67 -17.59 -2.44
C TRP A 42 9.59 -18.49 -3.05
N VAL A 43 8.59 -18.85 -2.25
CA VAL A 43 7.50 -19.75 -2.65
C VAL A 43 6.19 -18.97 -2.82
N PRO A 44 5.59 -18.92 -4.02
CA PRO A 44 4.29 -18.29 -4.19
C PRO A 44 3.18 -19.20 -3.64
N PHE A 45 2.26 -18.60 -2.90
CA PHE A 45 1.03 -19.21 -2.41
C PHE A 45 -0.16 -18.45 -3.00
N HIS A 46 -1.17 -19.16 -3.48
CA HIS A 46 -2.39 -18.54 -4.00
C HIS A 46 -3.48 -18.63 -2.94
N ALA A 47 -4.13 -17.51 -2.64
CA ALA A 47 -5.32 -17.57 -1.81
C ALA A 47 -6.44 -18.39 -2.49
N PRO A 48 -7.33 -19.04 -1.71
CA PRO A 48 -8.30 -20.00 -2.26
C PRO A 48 -9.18 -19.43 -3.37
N ASN A 49 -9.51 -18.14 -3.31
CA ASN A 49 -10.36 -17.48 -4.30
C ASN A 49 -9.58 -16.53 -5.22
N LEU A 50 -8.26 -16.67 -5.30
CA LEU A 50 -7.45 -15.87 -6.21
C LEU A 50 -7.91 -16.09 -7.67
N GLY A 51 -8.29 -15.00 -8.34
CA GLY A 51 -8.84 -15.04 -9.70
C GLY A 51 -10.38 -15.06 -9.76
N ALA A 52 -11.07 -15.15 -8.61
CA ALA A 52 -12.51 -14.94 -8.54
C ALA A 52 -12.89 -13.55 -9.06
N ARG A 53 -14.12 -13.45 -9.59
CA ARG A 53 -14.66 -12.22 -10.16
C ARG A 53 -16.04 -11.95 -9.62
N ASP A 54 -16.24 -10.72 -9.15
CA ASP A 54 -17.55 -10.14 -8.93
C ASP A 54 -17.56 -8.76 -9.60
N HIS A 55 -18.13 -8.69 -10.80
CA HIS A 55 -17.97 -7.54 -11.70
C HIS A 55 -16.49 -7.14 -11.88
N GLN A 56 -16.06 -6.04 -11.26
CA GLN A 56 -14.66 -5.58 -11.31
C GLN A 56 -13.79 -6.08 -10.14
N PHE A 57 -14.40 -6.59 -9.08
CA PHE A 57 -13.76 -6.99 -7.82
C PHE A 57 -13.16 -8.39 -7.93
N GLY A 58 -12.16 -8.68 -7.10
CA GLY A 58 -11.52 -9.99 -6.94
C GLY A 58 -12.39 -11.02 -6.19
N GLY A 59 -13.70 -11.04 -6.46
CA GLY A 59 -14.72 -11.66 -5.61
C GLY A 59 -15.49 -10.62 -4.78
N ASP A 60 -16.55 -11.07 -4.11
CA ASP A 60 -17.32 -10.20 -3.21
C ASP A 60 -16.50 -9.77 -1.97
N ASP A 61 -17.08 -8.90 -1.14
CA ASP A 61 -16.39 -8.33 0.03
C ASP A 61 -15.92 -9.41 1.02
N ALA A 62 -16.76 -10.42 1.25
CA ALA A 62 -16.47 -11.52 2.17
C ALA A 62 -15.37 -12.44 1.64
N THR A 63 -15.38 -12.72 0.33
CA THR A 63 -14.39 -13.55 -0.36
C THR A 63 -13.01 -12.91 -0.29
N ARG A 64 -12.91 -11.61 -0.59
CA ARG A 64 -11.63 -10.88 -0.52
C ARG A 64 -11.08 -10.82 0.91
N ALA A 65 -11.94 -10.60 1.91
CA ALA A 65 -11.55 -10.66 3.31
C ALA A 65 -11.08 -12.07 3.72
N ALA A 66 -11.80 -13.11 3.30
CA ALA A 66 -11.46 -14.50 3.60
C ALA A 66 -10.09 -14.90 3.03
N ASP A 67 -9.76 -14.46 1.82
CA ASP A 67 -8.45 -14.71 1.21
C ASP A 67 -7.29 -14.05 1.98
N VAL A 68 -7.47 -12.81 2.43
CA VAL A 68 -6.49 -12.14 3.30
C VAL A 68 -6.37 -12.87 4.64
N ASN A 69 -7.49 -13.25 5.25
CA ASN A 69 -7.50 -13.97 6.53
C ASN A 69 -6.87 -15.37 6.42
N TRP A 70 -7.06 -16.05 5.30
CA TRP A 70 -6.38 -17.30 5.00
C TRP A 70 -4.85 -17.08 4.95
N ALA A 71 -4.40 -16.03 4.26
CA ALA A 71 -2.98 -15.72 4.17
C ALA A 71 -2.37 -15.35 5.54
N ILE A 72 -3.12 -14.61 6.38
CA ILE A 72 -2.76 -14.34 7.78
C ILE A 72 -2.63 -15.66 8.56
N ALA A 73 -3.56 -16.59 8.38
CA ALA A 73 -3.58 -17.86 9.10
C ALA A 73 -2.53 -18.89 8.63
N HIS A 74 -2.07 -18.79 7.38
CA HIS A 74 -1.20 -19.78 6.76
C HIS A 74 0.22 -19.79 7.39
N PRO A 75 0.72 -20.91 7.96
CA PRO A 75 1.95 -20.92 8.75
C PRO A 75 3.23 -20.61 7.93
N GLU A 76 3.23 -20.98 6.65
CA GLU A 76 4.38 -20.80 5.75
C GLU A 76 4.42 -19.42 5.07
N VAL A 77 3.33 -18.66 5.12
CA VAL A 77 3.25 -17.32 4.49
C VAL A 77 3.90 -16.29 5.41
N LYS A 78 4.90 -15.56 4.90
CA LYS A 78 5.57 -14.44 5.57
C LYS A 78 5.22 -13.06 5.01
N ALA A 79 4.71 -13.01 3.79
CA ALA A 79 4.23 -11.80 3.15
C ALA A 79 2.91 -12.02 2.41
N ILE A 80 2.06 -10.99 2.39
CA ILE A 80 0.77 -10.95 1.70
C ILE A 80 0.84 -9.81 0.68
N TRP A 81 0.70 -10.14 -0.59
CA TRP A 81 0.92 -9.22 -1.70
C TRP A 81 -0.32 -9.14 -2.59
N SER A 82 -0.90 -7.95 -2.69
CA SER A 82 -2.06 -7.74 -3.55
C SER A 82 -1.64 -7.74 -5.01
N ILE A 83 -2.35 -8.49 -5.85
CA ILE A 83 -2.09 -8.59 -7.29
C ILE A 83 -2.27 -7.27 -8.05
N ARG A 84 -3.18 -6.41 -7.59
CA ARG A 84 -3.49 -5.09 -8.15
C ARG A 84 -4.32 -4.25 -7.19
N GLY A 85 -4.41 -2.96 -7.51
CA GLY A 85 -5.29 -2.00 -6.86
C GLY A 85 -6.63 -1.88 -7.59
N GLY A 86 -7.32 -0.76 -7.37
CA GLY A 86 -8.61 -0.45 -7.98
C GLY A 86 -9.53 0.19 -6.96
N TYR A 87 -10.63 -0.48 -6.63
CA TYR A 87 -11.50 -0.05 -5.55
C TYR A 87 -12.00 -1.29 -4.79
N GLY A 88 -12.25 -1.11 -3.50
CA GLY A 88 -12.97 -2.08 -2.67
C GLY A 88 -12.24 -2.49 -1.40
N ALA A 89 -11.00 -2.07 -1.17
CA ALA A 89 -10.29 -2.37 0.09
C ALA A 89 -11.06 -1.84 1.32
N VAL A 90 -11.64 -0.64 1.19
CA VAL A 90 -12.50 -0.01 2.23
C VAL A 90 -13.69 -0.87 2.64
N ARG A 91 -14.21 -1.70 1.73
CA ARG A 91 -15.42 -2.51 1.97
C ARG A 91 -15.16 -3.77 2.80
N MET A 92 -13.89 -4.12 2.98
CA MET A 92 -13.50 -5.39 3.61
C MET A 92 -12.47 -5.24 4.74
N VAL A 93 -11.93 -4.03 4.96
CA VAL A 93 -10.86 -3.77 5.94
C VAL A 93 -11.24 -4.20 7.36
N ASP A 94 -12.50 -4.01 7.76
CA ASP A 94 -13.00 -4.36 9.10
C ASP A 94 -13.18 -5.87 9.31
N ALA A 95 -13.26 -6.65 8.21
CA ALA A 95 -13.40 -8.10 8.26
C ALA A 95 -12.03 -8.83 8.31
N ILE A 96 -10.92 -8.10 8.22
CA ILE A 96 -9.57 -8.67 8.35
C ILE A 96 -9.30 -8.96 9.84
N ASN A 97 -8.70 -10.12 10.11
CA ASN A 97 -8.29 -10.54 11.44
C ASN A 97 -6.97 -9.85 11.86
N TRP A 98 -7.05 -8.54 12.08
CA TRP A 98 -5.95 -7.71 12.55
C TRP A 98 -5.33 -8.20 13.87
N PRO A 99 -6.08 -8.67 14.89
CA PRO A 99 -5.49 -9.22 16.09
C PRO A 99 -4.52 -10.37 15.80
N ARG A 100 -4.92 -11.33 14.94
CA ARG A 100 -4.04 -12.43 14.55
C ARG A 100 -2.80 -11.94 13.80
N LEU A 101 -2.93 -10.92 12.95
CA LEU A 101 -1.79 -10.34 12.26
C LEU A 101 -0.83 -9.62 13.24
N LYS A 102 -1.30 -9.07 14.35
CA LYS A 102 -0.42 -8.57 15.44
C LYS A 102 0.31 -9.68 16.16
N ASP A 103 -0.39 -10.78 16.45
CA ASP A 103 0.22 -11.93 17.12
C ASP A 103 1.28 -12.63 16.25
N GLN A 104 1.06 -12.63 14.93
CA GLN A 104 1.98 -13.21 13.95
C GLN A 104 2.18 -12.24 12.78
N PRO A 105 3.05 -11.22 12.95
CA PRO A 105 3.28 -10.19 11.93
C PRO A 105 3.77 -10.77 10.61
N LYS A 106 3.16 -10.28 9.52
CA LYS A 106 3.50 -10.60 8.12
C LYS A 106 3.57 -9.32 7.32
N TRP A 107 4.43 -9.28 6.31
CA TRP A 107 4.51 -8.11 5.44
C TRP A 107 3.20 -7.95 4.66
N LEU A 108 2.55 -6.80 4.77
CA LEU A 108 1.47 -6.39 3.88
C LEU A 108 2.06 -5.53 2.75
N ILE A 109 1.80 -5.90 1.50
CA ILE A 109 2.44 -5.26 0.35
C ILE A 109 1.37 -4.84 -0.67
N GLY A 110 1.35 -3.56 -1.02
CA GLY A 110 0.50 -3.03 -2.08
C GLY A 110 0.65 -1.53 -2.29
N PHE A 111 -0.13 -1.00 -3.23
CA PHE A 111 -0.09 0.38 -3.69
C PHE A 111 -1.52 0.85 -4.06
N SER A 112 -1.73 2.16 -4.23
CA SER A 112 -3.04 2.74 -4.62
C SER A 112 -4.16 2.42 -3.59
N ASP A 113 -5.28 1.79 -3.96
CA ASP A 113 -6.39 1.41 -3.05
C ASP A 113 -5.95 0.56 -1.84
N PHE A 114 -4.85 -0.18 -1.96
CA PHE A 114 -4.26 -0.92 -0.84
C PHE A 114 -3.77 0.01 0.30
N THR A 115 -3.65 1.31 0.04
CA THR A 115 -3.40 2.34 1.06
C THR A 115 -4.35 2.20 2.25
N MET A 116 -5.60 1.75 2.04
CA MET A 116 -6.54 1.41 3.11
C MET A 116 -5.97 0.44 4.14
N LEU A 117 -5.35 -0.65 3.68
CA LEU A 117 -4.70 -1.61 4.57
C LEU A 117 -3.41 -1.05 5.16
N LEU A 118 -2.67 -0.21 4.43
CA LEU A 118 -1.44 0.42 4.95
C LEU A 118 -1.72 1.38 6.12
N GLY A 119 -2.72 2.25 5.96
CA GLY A 119 -3.15 3.19 7.00
C GLY A 119 -3.69 2.48 8.22
N HIS A 120 -4.57 1.49 8.01
CA HIS A 120 -5.11 0.69 9.10
C HIS A 120 -4.01 -0.11 9.81
N ALA A 121 -3.11 -0.77 9.08
CA ALA A 121 -1.97 -1.49 9.66
C ALA A 121 -1.10 -0.58 10.54
N PHE A 122 -0.80 0.63 10.06
CA PHE A 122 -0.03 1.60 10.84
C PHE A 122 -0.73 1.97 12.15
N GLN A 123 -2.05 2.23 12.10
CA GLN A 123 -2.84 2.52 13.30
C GLN A 123 -2.87 1.33 14.28
N GLN A 124 -2.76 0.12 13.75
CA GLN A 124 -2.63 -1.11 14.52
C GLN A 124 -1.20 -1.37 15.05
N GLY A 125 -0.21 -0.53 14.70
CA GLY A 125 1.19 -0.69 15.10
C GLY A 125 1.98 -1.70 14.27
N LEU A 126 1.48 -2.07 13.09
CA LEU A 126 2.08 -3.03 12.17
C LEU A 126 2.85 -2.31 11.05
N CYS A 127 4.00 -2.87 10.67
CA CYS A 127 4.71 -2.42 9.47
C CYS A 127 4.07 -2.99 8.20
N ALA A 128 3.90 -2.15 7.20
CA ALA A 128 3.44 -2.50 5.86
C ALA A 128 4.26 -1.77 4.79
N VAL A 129 4.23 -2.26 3.56
CA VAL A 129 5.08 -1.79 2.46
C VAL A 129 4.20 -1.21 1.36
N HIS A 130 4.32 0.09 1.15
CA HIS A 130 3.81 0.76 -0.04
C HIS A 130 4.73 0.47 -1.23
N SER A 131 4.34 -0.44 -2.13
CA SER A 131 5.15 -0.88 -3.27
C SER A 131 4.30 -1.33 -4.44
N TRP A 132 4.91 -1.37 -5.63
CA TRP A 132 4.31 -1.89 -6.85
C TRP A 132 3.65 -3.26 -6.64
N MET A 133 2.62 -3.51 -7.44
CA MET A 133 1.84 -4.75 -7.45
C MET A 133 2.06 -5.51 -8.77
N PRO A 134 1.82 -6.83 -8.82
CA PRO A 134 2.05 -7.66 -10.00
C PRO A 134 1.52 -7.12 -11.33
N ILE A 135 0.36 -6.45 -11.35
CA ILE A 135 -0.18 -5.81 -12.56
C ILE A 135 0.77 -4.79 -13.20
N GLN A 136 1.71 -4.24 -12.43
CA GLN A 136 2.70 -3.26 -12.86
C GLN A 136 4.02 -3.90 -13.31
N ILE A 137 4.20 -5.22 -13.20
CA ILE A 137 5.44 -5.90 -13.64
C ILE A 137 5.81 -5.53 -15.09
N PRO A 138 4.89 -5.56 -16.08
CA PRO A 138 5.24 -5.30 -17.47
C PRO A 138 5.78 -3.87 -17.73
N SER A 139 5.40 -2.90 -16.89
CA SER A 139 5.80 -1.50 -17.01
C SER A 139 6.84 -1.07 -15.97
N SER A 140 7.26 -1.97 -15.08
CA SER A 140 8.19 -1.67 -14.00
C SER A 140 9.65 -1.78 -14.44
N THR A 141 10.50 -0.90 -13.91
CA THR A 141 11.94 -0.98 -14.13
C THR A 141 12.57 -2.10 -13.29
N PRO A 142 13.67 -2.73 -13.76
CA PRO A 142 14.40 -3.72 -12.96
C PRO A 142 14.84 -3.19 -11.59
N LYS A 143 15.19 -1.90 -11.51
CA LYS A 143 15.54 -1.22 -10.25
C LYS A 143 14.37 -1.24 -9.26
N SER A 144 13.15 -0.94 -9.71
CA SER A 144 11.95 -0.95 -8.86
C SER A 144 11.57 -2.37 -8.42
N LEU A 145 11.67 -3.34 -9.33
CA LEU A 145 11.43 -4.74 -9.00
C LEU A 145 12.43 -5.23 -7.94
N ASN A 146 13.71 -4.95 -8.14
CA ASN A 146 14.77 -5.33 -7.19
C ASN A 146 14.64 -4.61 -5.85
N SER A 147 14.17 -3.36 -5.78
CA SER A 147 14.06 -2.65 -4.49
C SER A 147 13.08 -3.30 -3.52
N LEU A 148 11.98 -3.88 -4.03
CA LEU A 148 11.07 -4.65 -3.18
C LEU A 148 11.75 -5.92 -2.65
N ALA A 149 12.48 -6.63 -3.53
CA ALA A 149 13.19 -7.84 -3.13
C ALA A 149 14.25 -7.56 -2.05
N GLN A 150 15.05 -6.51 -2.26
CA GLN A 150 16.07 -6.05 -1.32
C GLN A 150 15.46 -5.64 0.03
N LEU A 151 14.32 -4.93 0.02
CA LEU A 151 13.63 -4.56 1.26
C LEU A 151 13.16 -5.80 2.04
N LEU A 152 12.49 -6.73 1.37
CA LEU A 152 11.97 -7.95 2.02
C LEU A 152 13.10 -8.85 2.51
N GLY A 153 14.26 -8.86 1.84
CA GLY A 153 15.47 -9.57 2.27
C GLY A 153 16.30 -8.86 3.35
N GLY A 154 15.89 -7.69 3.85
CA GLY A 154 16.60 -6.98 4.93
C GLY A 154 17.70 -6.02 4.49
N HIS A 155 17.68 -5.62 3.22
CA HIS A 155 18.65 -4.70 2.63
C HIS A 155 17.96 -3.49 1.98
N PRO A 156 17.10 -2.74 2.71
CA PRO A 156 16.36 -1.62 2.14
C PRO A 156 17.32 -0.56 1.58
N GLN A 157 17.04 -0.11 0.36
CA GLN A 157 17.85 0.90 -0.31
C GLN A 157 17.28 2.30 -0.03
N PRO A 158 18.14 3.32 0.18
CA PRO A 158 17.68 4.70 0.28
C PRO A 158 16.94 5.13 -0.99
N LEU A 159 15.80 5.79 -0.82
CA LEU A 159 15.12 6.47 -1.92
C LEU A 159 15.78 7.83 -2.16
N VAL A 160 16.11 8.10 -3.43
CA VAL A 160 16.69 9.39 -3.86
C VAL A 160 15.75 9.98 -4.91
N ALA A 161 15.25 11.18 -4.64
CA ALA A 161 14.38 11.93 -5.53
C ALA A 161 15.09 13.18 -6.06
N ALA A 162 14.64 13.68 -7.21
CA ALA A 162 15.08 14.97 -7.72
C ALA A 162 14.58 16.12 -6.82
N THR A 163 15.38 17.18 -6.69
CA THR A 163 14.96 18.38 -5.96
C THR A 163 13.91 19.16 -6.76
N HIS A 164 12.92 19.71 -6.06
CA HIS A 164 11.89 20.57 -6.67
C HIS A 164 12.01 22.02 -6.18
N PRO A 165 11.72 23.07 -6.98
CA PRO A 165 11.80 24.47 -6.54
C PRO A 165 10.94 24.82 -5.31
N LEU A 166 9.84 24.09 -5.11
CA LEU A 166 8.95 24.24 -3.94
C LEU A 166 9.38 23.39 -2.72
N GLN A 167 10.48 22.66 -2.83
CA GLN A 167 11.01 21.86 -1.73
C GLN A 167 11.45 22.77 -0.58
N ARG A 168 11.16 22.34 0.65
CA ARG A 168 11.69 22.95 1.86
C ARG A 168 12.95 22.21 2.29
N ASN A 169 14.08 22.91 2.36
CA ASN A 169 15.33 22.33 2.82
C ASN A 169 15.29 22.05 4.33
N GLY A 170 15.83 20.91 4.74
CA GLY A 170 15.89 20.52 6.14
C GLY A 170 16.18 19.03 6.31
N ARG A 171 16.24 18.60 7.57
CA ARG A 171 16.34 17.19 7.96
C ARG A 171 15.17 16.85 8.86
N ALA A 172 14.50 15.75 8.55
CA ALA A 172 13.42 15.20 9.35
C ALA A 172 13.68 13.71 9.59
N GLN A 173 13.13 13.18 10.67
CA GLN A 173 13.15 11.75 10.98
C GLN A 173 11.81 11.40 11.60
N GLY A 174 11.24 10.29 11.17
CA GLY A 174 9.97 9.80 11.67
C GLY A 174 9.53 8.56 10.90
N PRO A 175 8.51 7.85 11.37
CA PRO A 175 7.87 6.78 10.60
C PRO A 175 7.37 7.31 9.26
N VAL A 176 7.49 6.53 8.19
CA VAL A 176 6.93 6.87 6.89
C VAL A 176 5.52 6.30 6.80
N VAL A 177 4.54 7.17 6.51
CA VAL A 177 3.12 6.81 6.39
C VAL A 177 2.53 7.51 5.18
N GLY A 178 1.55 6.88 4.53
CA GLY A 178 0.80 7.50 3.45
C GLY A 178 0.52 6.49 2.33
N GLY A 179 0.66 6.94 1.09
CA GLY A 179 0.26 6.22 -0.12
C GLY A 179 -0.61 7.12 -0.99
N ASN A 180 -1.72 6.57 -1.48
CA ASN A 180 -2.66 7.31 -2.32
C ASN A 180 -3.42 8.38 -1.53
N LEU A 181 -3.39 9.64 -1.97
CA LEU A 181 -4.03 10.76 -1.28
C LEU A 181 -5.56 10.60 -1.19
N SER A 182 -6.24 10.28 -2.29
CA SER A 182 -7.69 10.04 -2.31
C SER A 182 -8.11 8.95 -1.31
N VAL A 183 -7.36 7.84 -1.26
CA VAL A 183 -7.65 6.74 -0.33
C VAL A 183 -7.36 7.15 1.12
N LEU A 184 -6.23 7.82 1.39
CA LEU A 184 -5.92 8.34 2.73
C LEU A 184 -6.98 9.34 3.22
N TYR A 185 -7.41 10.25 2.35
CA TYR A 185 -8.46 11.21 2.64
C TYR A 185 -9.78 10.50 2.97
N SER A 186 -10.12 9.42 2.27
CA SER A 186 -11.35 8.64 2.52
C SER A 186 -11.41 7.99 3.91
N MET A 187 -10.26 7.80 4.57
CA MET A 187 -10.21 7.22 5.92
C MET A 187 -10.56 8.23 7.02
N LEU A 188 -10.60 9.53 6.69
CA LEU A 188 -10.72 10.59 7.68
C LEU A 188 -11.98 10.42 8.54
N GLY A 189 -11.79 10.35 9.86
CA GLY A 189 -12.88 10.13 10.83
C GLY A 189 -13.18 8.66 11.14
N SER A 190 -12.40 7.72 10.61
CA SER A 190 -12.46 6.29 10.95
C SER A 190 -11.26 5.84 11.79
N ASP A 191 -11.37 4.64 12.37
CA ASP A 191 -10.28 3.97 13.09
C ASP A 191 -9.14 3.50 12.16
N SER A 192 -9.29 3.65 10.84
CA SER A 192 -8.25 3.35 9.85
C SER A 192 -7.32 4.54 9.58
N PHE A 193 -7.70 5.77 9.98
CA PHE A 193 -6.87 6.93 9.71
C PHE A 193 -5.62 6.91 10.62
N PRO A 194 -4.40 6.92 10.05
CA PRO A 194 -3.19 6.83 10.85
C PRO A 194 -2.90 8.11 11.65
N ASP A 195 -2.42 7.99 12.88
CA ASP A 195 -1.88 9.13 13.62
C ASP A 195 -0.58 9.65 12.98
N LEU A 196 -0.67 10.80 12.30
CA LEU A 196 0.43 11.36 11.52
C LEU A 196 1.43 12.18 12.37
N ARG A 197 1.21 12.35 13.67
CA ARG A 197 2.12 13.16 14.52
C ARG A 197 3.52 12.55 14.54
N GLY A 198 4.53 13.35 14.23
CA GLY A 198 5.93 12.91 14.13
C GLY A 198 6.25 12.06 12.90
N CYS A 199 5.29 11.83 12.00
CA CYS A 199 5.50 11.03 10.80
C CYS A 199 6.03 11.86 9.62
N ILE A 200 6.69 11.19 8.69
CA ILE A 200 6.96 11.68 7.34
C ILE A 200 5.79 11.19 6.46
N LEU A 201 4.97 12.12 5.99
CA LEU A 201 3.81 11.82 5.14
C LEU A 201 4.24 11.69 3.68
N ALA A 202 4.11 10.50 3.09
CA ALA A 202 4.40 10.23 1.69
C ALA A 202 3.10 10.16 0.87
N LEU A 203 2.93 11.02 -0.14
CA LEU A 203 1.70 11.09 -0.92
C LEU A 203 1.94 10.92 -2.41
N GLU A 204 1.06 10.18 -3.06
CA GLU A 204 0.93 10.07 -4.52
C GLU A 204 -0.54 10.06 -4.90
N ASP A 205 -0.87 10.36 -6.15
CA ASP A 205 -2.23 10.17 -6.68
C ASP A 205 -2.25 10.07 -8.21
N LEU A 206 -3.38 9.65 -8.77
CA LEU A 206 -3.56 9.53 -10.21
C LEU A 206 -4.98 9.86 -10.67
N ASP A 207 -5.10 10.36 -11.91
CA ASP A 207 -6.38 10.54 -12.62
C ASP A 207 -7.38 11.50 -11.94
N GLU A 208 -6.91 12.29 -10.98
CA GLU A 208 -7.70 13.22 -10.17
C GLU A 208 -7.80 14.62 -10.78
N TYR A 209 -8.88 15.31 -10.45
CA TYR A 209 -9.00 16.73 -10.78
C TYR A 209 -8.12 17.58 -9.85
N VAL A 210 -7.46 18.62 -10.37
CA VAL A 210 -6.60 19.52 -9.58
C VAL A 210 -7.36 20.13 -8.39
N TYR A 211 -8.60 20.61 -8.61
CA TYR A 211 -9.41 21.16 -7.52
C TYR A 211 -9.77 20.10 -6.46
N HIS A 212 -9.80 18.81 -6.84
CA HIS A 212 -10.10 17.72 -5.92
C HIS A 212 -8.89 17.44 -5.03
N ILE A 213 -7.67 17.44 -5.58
CA ILE A 213 -6.42 17.41 -4.79
C ILE A 213 -6.40 18.53 -3.75
N ASP A 214 -6.65 19.77 -4.17
CA ASP A 214 -6.70 20.92 -3.25
C ASP A 214 -7.76 20.72 -2.15
N ARG A 215 -8.97 20.28 -2.52
CA ARG A 215 -10.05 20.00 -1.57
C ARG A 215 -9.65 18.95 -0.53
N MET A 216 -9.00 17.86 -0.94
CA MET A 216 -8.55 16.81 -0.03
C MET A 216 -7.50 17.31 0.94
N LEU A 217 -6.50 18.05 0.44
CA LEU A 217 -5.45 18.66 1.27
C LEU A 217 -6.04 19.69 2.26
N TRP A 218 -7.01 20.50 1.84
CA TRP A 218 -7.75 21.37 2.75
C TRP A 218 -8.57 20.59 3.77
N GLY A 219 -9.20 19.49 3.39
CA GLY A 219 -9.93 18.61 4.29
C GLY A 219 -9.02 18.06 5.40
N LEU A 220 -7.87 17.49 5.04
CA LEU A 220 -6.86 17.00 5.98
C LEU A 220 -6.32 18.14 6.88
N LYS A 221 -6.06 19.32 6.30
CA LYS A 221 -5.62 20.49 7.08
C LYS A 221 -6.68 20.95 8.08
N ARG A 222 -7.94 21.02 7.67
CA ARG A 222 -9.07 21.47 8.50
C ARG A 222 -9.38 20.48 9.61
N ALA A 223 -9.22 19.18 9.37
CA ALA A 223 -9.30 18.16 10.41
C ALA A 223 -8.13 18.20 11.39
N GLY A 224 -7.07 18.96 11.09
CA GLY A 224 -5.91 19.14 11.97
C GLY A 224 -4.91 18.00 11.94
N VAL A 225 -5.14 16.97 11.12
CA VAL A 225 -4.30 15.76 11.06
C VAL A 225 -2.90 16.01 10.46
N LEU A 226 -2.72 17.10 9.73
CA LEU A 226 -1.39 17.51 9.22
C LEU A 226 -0.53 18.23 10.27
N LYS A 227 -1.08 18.54 11.46
CA LYS A 227 -0.33 19.23 12.51
C LYS A 227 0.66 18.27 13.16
N GLY A 228 1.93 18.71 13.27
CA GLY A 228 2.98 17.93 13.93
C GLY A 228 3.64 16.88 13.04
N LEU A 229 3.42 16.90 11.72
CA LEU A 229 4.23 16.13 10.77
C LEU A 229 5.72 16.47 10.93
N ALA A 230 6.57 15.45 10.85
CA ALA A 230 8.02 15.64 10.78
C ALA A 230 8.46 16.08 9.38
N GLY A 231 7.79 15.60 8.33
CA GLY A 231 8.08 15.95 6.94
C GLY A 231 6.99 15.51 5.98
N VAL A 232 7.11 15.94 4.73
CA VAL A 232 6.25 15.51 3.61
C VAL A 232 7.14 15.10 2.44
N ALA A 233 6.86 13.95 1.84
CA ALA A 233 7.44 13.48 0.60
C ALA A 233 6.34 13.34 -0.44
N LEU A 234 6.55 13.87 -1.65
CA LEU A 234 5.58 13.78 -2.73
C LEU A 234 6.15 12.84 -3.80
N GLY A 235 5.39 11.78 -4.08
CA GLY A 235 5.58 10.94 -5.24
C GLY A 235 4.94 11.57 -6.48
N SER A 236 4.57 10.71 -7.43
CA SER A 236 3.94 11.16 -8.67
C SER A 236 2.48 11.55 -8.46
N PHE A 237 2.08 12.64 -9.12
CA PHE A 237 0.68 13.01 -9.36
C PHE A 237 0.47 12.96 -10.87
N SER A 238 0.00 11.82 -11.38
CA SER A 238 -0.02 11.51 -12.82
C SER A 238 -1.42 11.58 -13.43
N ASP A 239 -1.51 11.93 -14.71
CA ASP A 239 -2.78 12.01 -15.46
C ASP A 239 -3.81 12.94 -14.81
N MET A 240 -3.34 14.01 -14.16
CA MET A 240 -4.19 15.00 -13.51
C MET A 240 -5.10 15.70 -14.52
N LYS A 241 -6.37 15.85 -14.15
CA LYS A 241 -7.41 16.52 -14.94
C LYS A 241 -7.58 17.95 -14.46
N ASP A 242 -7.91 18.84 -15.38
CA ASP A 242 -8.34 20.19 -15.05
C ASP A 242 -9.71 20.48 -15.67
N ASN A 243 -10.36 21.52 -15.18
CA ASN A 243 -11.60 22.02 -15.73
C ASN A 243 -11.35 22.76 -17.06
N ALA A 244 -12.43 23.00 -17.80
CA ALA A 244 -12.38 23.79 -19.04
C ALA A 244 -11.80 25.21 -18.80
N ILE A 245 -12.10 25.79 -17.63
CA ILE A 245 -11.40 26.96 -17.10
C ILE A 245 -10.33 26.44 -16.13
N PRO A 246 -9.03 26.65 -16.40
CA PRO A 246 -7.97 26.09 -15.57
C PRO A 246 -8.07 26.52 -14.11
N PHE A 247 -7.74 25.61 -13.19
CA PHE A 247 -7.76 25.87 -11.75
C PHE A 247 -6.81 27.01 -11.35
N GLY A 248 -5.67 27.11 -12.04
CA GLY A 248 -4.65 28.12 -11.78
C GLY A 248 -3.43 27.57 -11.02
N LYS A 249 -2.72 28.47 -10.34
CA LYS A 249 -1.55 28.15 -9.52
C LYS A 249 -1.91 28.10 -8.05
#